data_AF-A0A814PLW7-F1
#
_entry.id   AF-A0A814PLW7-F1
#
_cell.length_a   1.000
_cell.length_b   1.000
_cell.length_c   1.000
_cell.angle_alpha   90.00
_cell.angle_beta   90.00
_cell.angle_gamma   90.00
#
_symmetry.space_group_name_H-M   'P 1'
#
loop_
_entity.id
_entity.type
_entity.pdbx_description
1 polymer ?
#
loop_
_entity_poly.entity_id
_entity_poly.type
_entity_poly.pdbx_seq_one_letter_code
_entity_poly.pdbx_strand_id
1 'polypeptide(L)'
;MLFSESKQQEIRTITLDIYQPDPTLQEPPLGPKGLFCCKKSWLIRFILVPKLVPKNVRLYSNHPSSSSLTEQPKFERNTYTELEWQYPSHGKHDDWNRYVELECNLPGTFHYYFTCDDQKTPEGDGYFLVEPTLEWPDGKGETLPIDCIACQSVLSKSLGKFDDWEERLVVAKQSGYNMIHFTPIQKLYHVSNSSYAITDHHELNPLFGKGVTHDHIKKLVDKMALEWRAFSITDLVYNHAANDFSLILEHPDCTYNLVNSPHLKPGFFLDSILMQFTVDCFNGNLKHRHEGGIPSKIEEYHIEIIHDYLLKDLLPRYKLHEFYMINVEKVVGEFRKLILNTPLSTLSDR
;
A
#
# COMPACT_ATOMS: atom_id res chain seq x y z
N MET A 1 -31.69 7.06 -41.65
CA MET A 1 -30.67 6.00 -41.56
C MET A 1 -29.57 6.54 -40.66
N LEU A 2 -29.60 6.17 -39.38
CA LEU A 2 -28.52 6.44 -38.45
C LEU A 2 -27.48 5.34 -38.69
N PHE A 3 -26.30 5.71 -39.19
CA PHE A 3 -25.17 4.81 -39.21
C PHE A 3 -24.83 4.50 -37.75
N SER A 4 -24.98 3.24 -37.34
CA SER A 4 -24.37 2.79 -36.10
C SER A 4 -22.85 2.89 -36.31
N GLU A 5 -22.21 3.87 -35.68
CA GLU A 5 -20.76 3.83 -35.53
C GLU A 5 -20.43 2.53 -34.80
N SER A 6 -19.90 1.56 -35.55
CA SER A 6 -19.23 0.41 -34.96
C SER A 6 -18.12 0.99 -34.10
N LYS A 7 -18.26 0.92 -32.76
CA LYS A 7 -17.18 1.28 -31.84
C LYS A 7 -15.94 0.52 -32.28
N GLN A 8 -15.00 1.23 -32.88
CA GLN A 8 -13.77 0.63 -33.37
C GLN A 8 -12.98 0.19 -32.14
N GLN A 9 -12.89 -1.12 -31.95
CA GLN A 9 -12.24 -1.71 -30.78
C GLN A 9 -10.74 -1.48 -30.90
N GLU A 10 -10.16 -0.70 -30.00
CA GLU A 10 -8.73 -0.35 -30.08
C GLU A 10 -7.88 -1.55 -29.62
N ILE A 11 -6.83 -1.85 -30.40
CA ILE A 11 -5.90 -2.93 -30.12
C ILE A 11 -4.57 -2.33 -29.65
N ARG A 12 -4.11 -2.74 -28.47
CA ARG A 12 -2.76 -2.44 -27.95
C ARG A 12 -1.93 -3.72 -27.99
N THR A 13 -0.65 -3.60 -28.31
CA THR A 13 0.22 -4.78 -28.52
C THR A 13 1.27 -4.90 -27.43
N ILE A 14 1.38 -6.10 -26.85
CA ILE A 14 2.49 -6.51 -25.98
C ILE A 14 3.36 -7.48 -26.77
N THR A 15 4.66 -7.22 -26.81
CA THR A 15 5.63 -8.15 -27.42
C THR A 15 6.26 -8.99 -26.32
N LEU A 16 6.03 -10.29 -26.34
CA LEU A 16 6.61 -11.25 -25.41
C LEU A 16 8.07 -11.48 -25.75
N ASP A 17 8.92 -11.35 -24.73
CA ASP A 17 10.35 -11.54 -24.84
C ASP A 17 10.87 -12.26 -23.58
N ILE A 18 11.83 -13.18 -23.75
CA ILE A 18 12.51 -13.83 -22.62
C ILE A 18 13.30 -12.77 -21.90
N TYR A 19 13.00 -12.60 -20.62
CA TYR A 19 13.76 -11.74 -19.75
C TYR A 19 15.14 -12.36 -19.51
N GLN A 20 16.17 -11.78 -20.12
CA GLN A 20 17.56 -12.09 -19.80
C GLN A 20 18.10 -10.93 -18.94
N PRO A 21 18.19 -11.10 -17.61
CA PRO A 21 18.86 -10.11 -16.80
C PRO A 21 20.33 -10.11 -17.22
N ASP A 22 20.82 -8.98 -17.71
CA ASP A 22 22.25 -8.81 -17.97
C ASP A 22 22.96 -8.80 -16.60
N PRO A 23 23.82 -9.78 -16.29
CA PRO A 23 24.51 -9.85 -15.01
C PRO A 23 25.50 -8.69 -14.79
N THR A 24 25.80 -7.90 -15.83
CA THR A 24 26.63 -6.70 -15.73
C THR A 24 25.85 -5.42 -15.42
N LEU A 25 24.52 -5.47 -15.52
CA LEU A 25 23.64 -4.38 -15.10
C LEU A 25 23.12 -4.69 -13.69
N GLN A 26 23.41 -3.81 -12.72
CA GLN A 26 22.88 -3.90 -11.34
C GLN A 26 21.34 -3.87 -11.29
N GLU A 27 20.70 -3.45 -12.38
CA GLU A 27 19.25 -3.45 -12.59
C GLU A 27 18.96 -3.90 -14.03
N PRO A 28 17.89 -4.64 -14.30
CA PRO A 28 17.54 -5.04 -15.66
C PRO A 28 17.48 -3.88 -16.66
N PRO A 29 17.83 -4.11 -17.94
CA PRO A 29 17.65 -3.11 -18.97
C PRO A 29 16.17 -2.78 -19.07
N LEU A 30 15.83 -1.56 -18.67
CA LEU A 30 14.48 -1.05 -18.71
C LEU A 30 14.04 -0.97 -20.17
N GLY A 31 13.22 -1.94 -20.60
CA GLY A 31 12.25 -1.73 -21.67
C GLY A 31 11.43 -0.47 -21.38
N PRO A 32 10.67 0.07 -22.36
CA PRO A 32 10.02 1.37 -22.22
C PRO A 32 9.33 1.48 -20.85
N LYS A 33 9.83 2.40 -20.01
CA LYS A 33 9.41 2.69 -18.63
C LYS A 33 7.98 3.24 -18.61
N GLY A 34 7.01 2.46 -19.06
CA GLY A 34 5.61 2.83 -19.14
C GLY A 34 4.77 1.71 -18.53
N LEU A 35 3.93 2.07 -17.57
CA LEU A 35 2.82 1.23 -17.16
C LEU A 35 1.97 0.93 -18.41
N PHE A 36 1.74 -0.34 -18.72
CA PHE A 36 0.89 -0.71 -19.85
C PHE A 36 -0.57 -0.54 -19.43
N CYS A 37 -1.20 0.54 -19.90
CA CYS A 37 -2.59 0.87 -19.61
C CYS A 37 -3.50 0.61 -20.81
N CYS A 38 -4.67 0.05 -20.54
CA CYS A 38 -5.76 -0.17 -21.49
C CYS A 38 -7.07 0.38 -20.93
N LYS A 39 -7.98 0.77 -21.82
CA LYS A 39 -9.36 1.09 -21.42
C LYS A 39 -10.21 -0.16 -21.47
N LYS A 40 -11.33 -0.13 -20.76
CA LYS A 40 -12.36 -1.18 -20.85
C LYS A 40 -12.79 -1.39 -22.31
N SER A 41 -13.04 -2.64 -22.68
CA SER A 41 -13.37 -3.12 -24.03
C SER A 41 -12.24 -3.05 -25.07
N TRP A 42 -11.04 -2.59 -24.71
CA TRP A 42 -9.88 -2.70 -25.60
C TRP A 42 -9.37 -4.15 -25.68
N LEU A 43 -8.64 -4.44 -26.75
CA LEU A 43 -7.96 -5.72 -26.93
C LEU A 43 -6.47 -5.56 -26.68
N ILE A 44 -5.90 -6.45 -25.87
CA ILE A 44 -4.46 -6.62 -25.74
C ILE A 44 -4.07 -7.77 -26.66
N ARG A 45 -3.24 -7.48 -27.66
CA ARG A 45 -2.65 -8.48 -28.55
C ARG A 45 -1.23 -8.81 -28.10
N PHE A 46 -1.00 -10.06 -27.72
CA PHE A 46 0.34 -10.57 -27.43
C PHE A 46 0.95 -11.16 -28.69
N ILE A 47 2.18 -10.76 -29.01
CA ILE A 47 2.97 -11.27 -30.14
C ILE A 47 4.33 -11.77 -29.65
N LEU A 48 4.97 -12.64 -30.43
CA LEU A 48 6.28 -13.21 -30.09
C LEU A 48 7.41 -12.43 -30.75
N VAL A 49 8.51 -12.21 -30.04
CA VAL A 49 9.79 -11.87 -30.69
C VAL A 49 10.30 -13.03 -31.55
N PRO A 50 11.13 -12.78 -32.59
CA PRO A 50 11.64 -13.82 -33.49
C PRO A 50 12.27 -15.04 -32.79
N LYS A 51 12.96 -14.85 -31.66
CA LYS A 51 13.58 -15.95 -30.90
C LYS A 51 12.59 -16.87 -30.17
N LEU A 52 11.35 -16.40 -29.96
CA LEU A 52 10.27 -17.18 -29.34
C LEU A 52 9.37 -17.88 -30.35
N VAL A 53 9.36 -17.43 -31.61
CA VAL A 53 8.57 -18.04 -32.70
C VAL A 53 8.76 -19.57 -32.79
N PRO A 54 10.00 -20.12 -32.80
CA PRO A 54 10.18 -21.57 -32.93
C PRO A 54 9.87 -22.38 -31.66
N LYS A 55 9.58 -21.71 -30.53
CA LYS A 55 9.32 -22.36 -29.24
C LYS A 55 7.84 -22.69 -29.05
N ASN A 56 7.55 -23.68 -28.22
CA ASN A 56 6.18 -23.92 -27.74
C ASN A 56 5.88 -22.94 -26.59
N VAL A 57 5.28 -21.79 -26.89
CA VAL A 57 4.99 -20.75 -25.90
C VAL A 57 3.57 -20.90 -25.37
N ARG A 58 3.40 -21.01 -24.05
CA ARG A 58 2.08 -21.02 -23.38
C ARG A 58 1.93 -19.74 -22.58
N LEU A 59 0.85 -18.99 -22.81
CA LEU A 59 0.61 -17.69 -22.19
C LEU A 59 -0.54 -17.80 -21.19
N TYR A 60 -0.35 -17.23 -20.00
CA TYR A 60 -1.30 -17.25 -18.92
C TYR A 60 -1.61 -15.83 -18.44
N SER A 61 -2.85 -15.57 -18.04
CA SER A 61 -3.26 -14.29 -17.44
C SER A 61 -4.24 -14.54 -16.30
N ASN A 62 -4.22 -13.67 -15.28
CA ASN A 62 -5.24 -13.68 -14.22
C ASN A 62 -6.43 -12.77 -14.52
N HIS A 63 -6.46 -12.13 -15.69
CA HIS A 63 -7.63 -11.34 -16.10
C HIS A 63 -8.80 -12.29 -16.46
N PRO A 64 -10.02 -12.06 -15.91
CA PRO A 64 -11.17 -12.91 -16.18
C PRO A 64 -11.52 -12.98 -17.67
N SER A 65 -11.79 -14.18 -18.20
CA SER A 65 -12.26 -14.34 -19.57
C SER A 65 -13.70 -13.83 -19.70
N SER A 66 -14.10 -13.38 -20.90
CA SER A 66 -15.48 -12.92 -21.16
C SER A 66 -16.53 -14.00 -20.81
N SER A 67 -16.18 -15.28 -20.92
CA SER A 67 -17.02 -16.43 -20.54
C SER A 67 -17.19 -16.66 -19.03
N SER A 68 -16.32 -16.06 -18.21
CA SER A 68 -16.33 -16.17 -16.74
C SER A 68 -16.97 -14.96 -16.04
N LEU A 69 -17.37 -13.93 -16.81
CA LEU A 69 -18.01 -12.74 -16.28
C LEU A 69 -19.46 -13.01 -15.91
N THR A 70 -19.74 -13.11 -14.62
CA THR A 70 -21.09 -12.97 -14.05
C THR A 70 -21.40 -11.48 -13.82
N GLU A 71 -22.63 -11.15 -13.39
CA GLU A 71 -22.99 -9.77 -12.98
C GLU A 71 -22.06 -9.22 -11.87
N GLN A 72 -21.38 -10.10 -11.12
CA GLN A 72 -20.31 -9.74 -10.19
C GLN A 72 -19.07 -10.61 -10.44
N PRO A 73 -18.17 -10.19 -11.34
CA PRO A 73 -17.00 -10.98 -11.69
C PRO A 73 -16.07 -11.12 -10.47
N LYS A 74 -15.88 -12.36 -10.00
CA LYS A 74 -14.99 -12.66 -8.89
C LYS A 74 -13.55 -12.76 -9.42
N PHE A 75 -12.77 -11.71 -9.23
CA PHE A 75 -11.34 -11.72 -9.53
C PHE A 75 -10.56 -12.39 -8.38
N GLU A 76 -9.71 -13.37 -8.73
CA GLU A 76 -8.79 -14.04 -7.80
C GLU A 76 -7.35 -13.85 -8.30
N ARG A 77 -6.55 -13.08 -7.55
CA ARG A 77 -5.22 -12.61 -7.98
C ARG A 77 -4.26 -13.74 -8.40
N ASN A 78 -4.38 -14.91 -7.78
CA ASN A 78 -3.47 -16.05 -7.97
C ASN A 78 -4.04 -17.14 -8.89
N THR A 79 -5.20 -16.90 -9.51
CA THR A 79 -5.85 -17.84 -10.42
C THR A 79 -5.58 -17.41 -11.85
N TYR A 80 -4.99 -18.29 -12.66
CA TYR A 80 -4.58 -17.99 -14.03
C TYR A 80 -5.31 -18.89 -15.03
N THR A 81 -5.65 -18.31 -16.17
CA THR A 81 -6.19 -19.02 -17.33
C THR A 81 -5.17 -19.00 -18.45
N GLU A 82 -5.02 -20.13 -19.14
CA GLU A 82 -4.24 -20.19 -20.37
C GLU A 82 -5.01 -19.51 -21.50
N LEU A 83 -4.32 -18.67 -22.26
CA LEU A 83 -4.90 -17.94 -23.38
C LEU A 83 -4.63 -18.68 -24.69
N GLU A 84 -5.63 -18.67 -25.57
CA GLU A 84 -5.58 -19.42 -26.83
C GLU A 84 -4.85 -18.63 -27.93
N TRP A 85 -3.88 -19.29 -28.59
CA TRP A 85 -3.18 -18.74 -29.74
C TRP A 85 -4.06 -18.78 -30.99
N GLN A 86 -4.15 -17.65 -31.67
CA GLN A 86 -4.77 -17.50 -32.97
C GLN A 86 -3.71 -17.60 -34.08
N TYR A 87 -4.04 -18.28 -35.17
CA TYR A 87 -3.15 -18.54 -36.31
C TYR A 87 -3.77 -17.95 -37.58
N PRO A 88 -3.35 -16.74 -38.00
CA PRO A 88 -3.92 -16.07 -39.17
C PRO A 88 -3.65 -16.79 -40.49
N SER A 89 -2.51 -17.47 -40.57
CA SER A 89 -2.09 -18.18 -41.76
C SER A 89 -2.79 -19.55 -41.87
N HIS A 90 -3.37 -19.84 -43.03
CA HIS A 90 -4.03 -21.13 -43.32
C HIS A 90 -3.03 -22.26 -43.64
N GLY A 91 -1.74 -21.96 -43.75
CA GLY A 91 -0.69 -22.95 -44.02
C GLY A 91 -0.38 -23.76 -42.77
N LYS A 92 -0.40 -25.10 -42.86
CA LYS A 92 -0.10 -26.02 -41.73
C LYS A 92 1.28 -25.83 -41.08
N HIS A 93 2.19 -25.07 -41.70
CA HIS A 93 3.56 -24.86 -41.27
C HIS A 93 3.94 -23.37 -41.16
N ASP A 94 2.97 -22.46 -41.30
CA ASP A 94 3.19 -21.02 -41.26
C ASP A 94 2.61 -20.45 -39.97
N ASP A 95 3.39 -20.43 -38.88
CA ASP A 95 2.94 -20.00 -37.56
C ASP A 95 3.65 -18.73 -37.04
N TRP A 96 4.45 -18.08 -37.89
CA TRP A 96 5.29 -16.93 -37.52
C TRP A 96 4.52 -15.70 -37.05
N ASN A 97 3.26 -15.54 -37.48
CA ASN A 97 2.40 -14.40 -37.17
C ASN A 97 1.31 -14.73 -36.14
N ARG A 98 1.44 -15.85 -35.42
CA ARG A 98 0.48 -16.21 -34.37
C ARG A 98 0.45 -15.16 -33.26
N TYR A 99 -0.72 -14.93 -32.70
CA TYR A 99 -0.92 -13.96 -31.63
C TYR A 99 -1.97 -14.46 -30.63
N VAL A 100 -2.01 -13.87 -29.45
CA VAL A 100 -3.11 -14.04 -28.49
C VAL A 100 -3.85 -12.72 -28.36
N GLU A 101 -5.17 -12.75 -28.23
CA GLU A 101 -5.98 -11.57 -27.88
C GLU A 101 -6.67 -11.75 -26.54
N LEU A 102 -6.63 -10.68 -25.74
CA LEU A 102 -7.30 -10.60 -24.46
C LEU A 102 -8.16 -9.33 -24.43
N GLU A 103 -9.45 -9.50 -24.18
CA GLU A 103 -10.40 -8.39 -24.04
C GLU A 103 -10.38 -7.83 -22.61
N CYS A 104 -10.20 -6.51 -22.49
CA CYS A 104 -10.13 -5.79 -21.22
C CYS A 104 -11.53 -5.57 -20.64
N ASN A 105 -12.05 -6.53 -19.89
CA ASN A 105 -13.45 -6.51 -19.42
C ASN A 105 -13.63 -5.91 -18.03
N LEU A 106 -12.65 -6.13 -17.14
CA LEU A 106 -12.72 -5.73 -15.74
C LEU A 106 -11.64 -4.67 -15.48
N PRO A 107 -11.98 -3.49 -14.92
CA PRO A 107 -10.95 -2.55 -14.46
C PRO A 107 -10.15 -3.13 -13.30
N GLY A 108 -8.85 -2.87 -13.28
CA GLY A 108 -7.94 -3.40 -12.26
C GLY A 108 -6.53 -3.63 -12.80
N THR A 109 -5.68 -4.19 -11.93
CA THR A 109 -4.31 -4.55 -12.28
C THR A 109 -4.18 -6.06 -12.41
N PHE A 110 -3.76 -6.49 -13.60
CA PHE A 110 -3.67 -7.88 -13.99
C PHE A 110 -2.24 -8.26 -14.32
N HIS A 111 -1.95 -9.54 -14.16
CA HIS A 111 -0.65 -10.14 -14.36
C HIS A 111 -0.75 -11.19 -15.46
N TYR A 112 0.24 -11.23 -16.32
CA TYR A 112 0.44 -12.30 -17.29
C TYR A 112 1.86 -12.86 -17.17
N TYR A 113 2.00 -14.14 -17.51
CA TYR A 113 3.31 -14.78 -17.64
C TYR A 113 3.26 -15.82 -18.75
N PHE A 114 4.41 -16.19 -19.29
CA PHE A 114 4.50 -17.26 -20.28
C PHE A 114 5.60 -18.27 -19.95
N THR A 115 5.39 -19.49 -20.40
CA THR A 115 6.37 -20.57 -20.34
C THR A 115 6.75 -21.02 -21.75
N CYS A 116 7.94 -21.58 -21.91
CA CYS A 116 8.42 -22.13 -23.18
C CYS A 116 8.74 -23.61 -23.04
N ASP A 117 8.47 -24.39 -24.10
CA ASP A 117 8.94 -25.77 -24.27
C ASP A 117 8.61 -26.68 -23.07
N ASP A 118 7.37 -26.56 -22.58
CA ASP A 118 6.79 -27.30 -21.44
C ASP A 118 7.54 -27.14 -20.10
N GLN A 119 8.35 -26.08 -19.97
CA GLN A 119 8.91 -25.69 -18.68
C GLN A 119 7.81 -25.25 -17.70
N LYS A 120 8.00 -25.57 -16.42
CA LYS A 120 7.08 -25.17 -15.34
C LYS A 120 7.32 -23.74 -14.84
N THR A 121 8.52 -23.22 -15.05
CA THR A 121 8.91 -21.88 -14.59
C THR A 121 8.62 -20.84 -15.67
N PRO A 122 8.07 -19.67 -15.31
CA PRO A 122 7.92 -18.56 -16.24
C PRO A 122 9.27 -18.15 -16.86
N GLU A 123 9.28 -17.93 -18.17
CA GLU A 123 10.42 -17.41 -18.94
C GLU A 123 10.34 -15.88 -19.13
N GLY A 124 9.18 -15.31 -18.77
CA GLY A 124 8.93 -13.87 -18.70
C GLY A 124 7.50 -13.59 -18.25
N ASP A 125 7.30 -12.40 -17.70
CA ASP A 125 6.06 -11.95 -17.10
C ASP A 125 5.90 -10.43 -17.16
N GLY A 126 4.70 -9.94 -16.83
CA GLY A 126 4.41 -8.53 -16.81
C GLY A 126 3.02 -8.20 -16.28
N TYR A 127 2.79 -6.91 -16.08
CA TYR A 127 1.52 -6.38 -15.60
C TYR A 127 0.90 -5.44 -16.62
N PHE A 128 -0.42 -5.41 -16.64
CA PHE A 128 -1.20 -4.38 -17.32
C PHE A 128 -2.31 -3.84 -16.42
N LEU A 129 -2.65 -2.57 -16.63
CA LEU A 129 -3.75 -1.90 -15.96
C LEU A 129 -4.91 -1.75 -16.94
N VAL A 130 -6.11 -2.15 -16.53
CA VAL A 130 -7.35 -1.75 -17.19
C VAL A 130 -7.94 -0.60 -16.39
N GLU A 131 -8.05 0.58 -17.00
CA GLU A 131 -8.53 1.80 -16.37
C GLU A 131 -10.01 1.68 -15.96
N PRO A 132 -10.41 2.22 -14.80
CA PRO A 132 -11.82 2.32 -14.43
C PRO A 132 -12.56 3.26 -15.38
N THR A 133 -13.83 2.96 -15.63
CA THR A 133 -14.73 3.87 -16.33
C THR A 133 -15.56 4.62 -15.31
N LEU A 134 -15.43 5.95 -15.26
CA LEU A 134 -16.23 6.81 -14.39
C LEU A 134 -17.53 7.18 -15.11
N GLU A 135 -18.55 6.33 -14.97
CA GLU A 135 -19.87 6.53 -15.58
C GLU A 135 -20.81 7.28 -14.61
N TRP A 136 -21.56 8.25 -15.13
CA TRP A 136 -22.57 8.94 -14.33
C TRP A 136 -23.75 8.01 -14.03
N PRO A 137 -24.29 7.99 -12.79
CA PRO A 137 -25.34 7.07 -12.39
C PRO A 137 -26.74 7.42 -12.94
N ASP A 138 -26.85 8.16 -14.05
CA ASP A 138 -28.11 8.60 -14.65
C ASP A 138 -28.65 7.65 -15.75
N GLY A 139 -27.93 6.56 -16.03
CA GLY A 139 -28.31 5.53 -16.99
C GLY A 139 -28.16 5.96 -18.46
N LYS A 140 -27.57 7.12 -18.75
CA LYS A 140 -27.36 7.60 -20.13
C LYS A 140 -26.07 7.09 -20.76
N GLY A 141 -25.22 6.40 -20.00
CA GLY A 141 -23.92 5.88 -20.48
C GLY A 141 -22.86 6.98 -20.69
N GLU A 142 -23.09 8.19 -20.18
CA GLU A 142 -22.12 9.27 -20.25
C GLU A 142 -21.02 9.05 -19.21
N THR A 143 -19.76 9.29 -19.60
CA THR A 143 -18.60 9.03 -18.76
C THR A 143 -17.76 10.29 -18.57
N LEU A 144 -17.10 10.40 -17.43
CA LEU A 144 -16.06 11.39 -17.16
C LEU A 144 -14.69 10.80 -17.57
N PRO A 145 -14.02 11.34 -18.60
CA PRO A 145 -12.66 10.95 -18.90
C PRO A 145 -11.73 11.22 -17.71
N ILE A 146 -10.81 10.30 -17.42
CA ILE A 146 -9.89 10.41 -16.29
C ILE A 146 -9.05 11.70 -16.37
N ASP A 147 -8.60 12.07 -17.58
CA ASP A 147 -7.83 13.30 -17.82
C ASP A 147 -8.65 14.59 -17.59
N CYS A 148 -9.97 14.47 -17.45
CA CYS A 148 -10.88 15.59 -17.20
C CYS A 148 -11.27 15.72 -15.72
N ILE A 149 -10.65 14.98 -14.80
CA ILE A 149 -10.94 15.10 -13.37
C ILE A 149 -10.41 16.45 -12.86
N ALA A 150 -11.32 17.25 -12.31
CA ALA A 150 -11.05 18.45 -11.53
C ALA A 150 -11.52 18.18 -10.10
N CYS A 151 -10.57 17.91 -9.20
CA CYS A 151 -10.84 17.48 -7.83
C CYS A 151 -10.58 18.59 -6.80
N GLN A 152 -11.56 18.83 -5.91
CA GLN A 152 -11.37 19.68 -4.74
C GLN A 152 -11.24 18.84 -3.47
N SER A 153 -10.13 18.99 -2.75
CA SER A 153 -9.95 18.37 -1.44
C SER A 153 -10.58 19.21 -0.33
N VAL A 154 -11.34 18.57 0.55
CA VAL A 154 -11.96 19.20 1.72
C VAL A 154 -11.57 18.47 3.00
N LEU A 155 -11.26 19.24 4.04
CA LEU A 155 -11.07 18.71 5.38
C LEU A 155 -12.43 18.40 6.00
N SER A 156 -12.83 17.13 6.00
CA SER A 156 -14.15 16.67 6.47
C SER A 156 -14.49 17.18 7.88
N LYS A 157 -13.51 17.18 8.79
CA LYS A 157 -13.67 17.74 10.15
C LYS A 157 -14.00 19.24 10.21
N SER A 158 -13.73 19.99 9.14
CA SER A 158 -13.98 21.44 9.02
C SER A 158 -15.29 21.77 8.31
N LEU A 159 -16.00 20.76 7.78
CA LEU A 159 -17.33 20.94 7.19
C LEU A 159 -18.43 21.16 8.23
N GLY A 160 -18.12 21.01 9.53
CA GLY A 160 -19.09 21.19 10.61
C GLY A 160 -20.09 20.04 10.69
N LYS A 161 -21.31 20.34 11.13
CA LYS A 161 -22.40 19.37 11.21
C LYS A 161 -22.83 18.97 9.80
N PHE A 162 -23.27 17.73 9.65
CA PHE A 162 -23.68 17.16 8.37
C PHE A 162 -24.77 18.00 7.67
N ASP A 163 -25.69 18.60 8.43
CA ASP A 163 -26.75 19.47 7.89
C ASP A 163 -26.19 20.68 7.09
N ASP A 164 -24.99 21.15 7.42
CA ASP A 164 -24.35 22.27 6.73
C ASP A 164 -23.50 21.82 5.52
N TRP A 165 -23.27 20.51 5.34
CA TRP A 165 -22.31 20.02 4.34
C TRP A 165 -22.74 20.37 2.93
N GLU A 166 -24.02 20.20 2.61
CA GLU A 166 -24.51 20.45 1.26
C GLU A 166 -24.27 21.90 0.82
N GLU A 167 -24.63 22.87 1.68
CA GLU A 167 -24.43 24.30 1.42
C GLU A 167 -22.95 24.64 1.24
N ARG A 168 -22.08 24.06 2.07
CA ARG A 168 -20.63 24.31 1.99
C ARG A 168 -20.01 23.66 0.75
N LEU A 169 -20.46 22.48 0.37
CA LEU A 169 -19.93 21.73 -0.78
C LEU A 169 -20.47 22.25 -2.12
N VAL A 170 -21.60 22.97 -2.14
CA VAL A 170 -22.14 23.57 -3.37
C VAL A 170 -21.15 24.54 -4.01
N VAL A 171 -20.24 25.13 -3.23
CA VAL A 171 -19.16 25.98 -3.72
C VAL A 171 -18.25 25.23 -4.69
N ALA A 172 -17.97 23.94 -4.42
CA ALA A 172 -17.19 23.08 -5.31
C ALA A 172 -17.87 22.94 -6.68
N LYS A 173 -19.17 22.63 -6.66
CA LYS A 173 -20.00 22.53 -7.86
C LYS A 173 -20.01 23.84 -8.64
N GLN A 174 -20.29 24.97 -7.98
CA GLN A 174 -20.36 26.29 -8.62
C GLN A 174 -19.02 26.73 -9.20
N SER A 175 -17.91 26.23 -8.64
CA SER A 175 -16.55 26.49 -9.13
C SER A 175 -16.13 25.56 -10.28
N GLY A 176 -16.98 24.61 -10.68
CA GLY A 176 -16.74 23.70 -11.81
C GLY A 176 -15.95 22.44 -11.49
N TYR A 177 -15.75 22.09 -10.21
CA TYR A 177 -15.16 20.80 -9.83
C TYR A 177 -16.14 19.65 -10.10
N ASN A 178 -15.61 18.55 -10.63
CA ASN A 178 -16.37 17.33 -10.94
C ASN A 178 -15.98 16.14 -10.05
N MET A 179 -15.15 16.39 -9.03
CA MET A 179 -14.83 15.44 -7.98
C MET A 179 -14.57 16.16 -6.65
N ILE A 180 -15.06 15.61 -5.54
CA ILE A 180 -14.73 16.08 -4.20
C ILE A 180 -13.97 14.98 -3.46
N HIS A 181 -12.78 15.31 -3.00
CA HIS A 181 -11.97 14.45 -2.14
C HIS A 181 -12.21 14.81 -0.67
N PHE A 182 -12.72 13.86 0.09
CA PHE A 182 -12.89 13.97 1.53
C PHE A 182 -11.67 13.40 2.25
N THR A 183 -11.03 14.16 3.13
CA THR A 183 -10.15 13.53 4.15
C THR A 183 -10.97 12.55 5.00
N PRO A 184 -10.36 11.63 5.77
CA PRO A 184 -11.10 10.59 6.48
C PRO A 184 -12.31 11.13 7.25
N ILE A 185 -13.46 10.50 7.02
CA ILE A 185 -14.75 10.83 7.64
C ILE A 185 -14.98 10.05 8.94
N GLN A 186 -14.04 9.18 9.28
CA GLN A 186 -14.09 8.28 10.42
C GLN A 186 -13.83 9.02 11.74
N LYS A 187 -14.14 8.34 12.85
CA LYS A 187 -13.89 8.82 14.20
C LYS A 187 -12.41 9.05 14.46
N LEU A 188 -12.10 10.26 14.92
CA LEU A 188 -10.72 10.71 15.14
C LEU A 188 -10.33 10.68 16.61
N TYR A 189 -9.03 10.59 16.85
CA TYR A 189 -8.45 10.71 18.17
C TYR A 189 -8.63 12.12 18.73
N HIS A 190 -9.34 12.22 19.84
CA HIS A 190 -9.79 13.49 20.42
C HIS A 190 -8.65 14.42 20.86
N VAL A 191 -7.48 13.89 21.25
CA VAL A 191 -6.35 14.71 21.75
C VAL A 191 -5.65 15.44 20.61
N SER A 192 -5.23 14.71 19.57
CA SER A 192 -4.56 15.33 18.42
C SER A 192 -5.54 15.99 17.45
N ASN A 193 -6.76 15.45 17.36
CA ASN A 193 -7.79 15.79 16.38
C ASN A 193 -7.24 15.84 14.93
N SER A 194 -6.20 15.06 14.63
CA SER A 194 -5.65 14.91 13.29
C SER A 194 -6.62 14.14 12.41
N SER A 195 -6.82 14.58 11.15
CA SER A 195 -7.71 13.89 10.21
C SER A 195 -7.27 12.45 9.89
N TYR A 196 -6.03 12.09 10.19
CA TYR A 196 -5.46 10.77 9.92
C TYR A 196 -5.25 9.92 11.17
N ALA A 197 -5.49 10.48 12.37
CA ALA A 197 -5.45 9.71 13.62
C ALA A 197 -6.82 9.06 13.85
N ILE A 198 -7.10 7.97 13.16
CA ILE A 198 -8.39 7.27 13.18
C ILE A 198 -8.46 6.30 14.36
N THR A 199 -9.44 6.45 15.24
CA THR A 199 -9.68 5.60 16.42
C THR A 199 -10.69 4.49 16.14
N ASP A 200 -11.51 4.63 15.11
CA ASP A 200 -12.40 3.57 14.66
C ASP A 200 -12.68 3.77 13.16
N HIS A 201 -12.31 2.77 12.34
CA HIS A 201 -12.48 2.85 10.89
C HIS A 201 -13.94 2.64 10.43
N HIS A 202 -14.81 2.13 11.30
CA HIS A 202 -16.20 1.82 11.02
C HIS A 202 -17.20 2.83 11.58
N GLU A 203 -16.77 3.71 12.49
CA GLU A 203 -17.61 4.79 13.02
C GLU A 203 -17.33 6.12 12.31
N LEU A 204 -18.40 6.87 12.02
CA LEU A 204 -18.29 8.24 11.52
C LEU A 204 -17.81 9.18 12.63
N ASN A 205 -17.18 10.28 12.21
CA ASN A 205 -16.77 11.33 13.14
C ASN A 205 -18.01 11.93 13.85
N PRO A 206 -18.08 11.88 15.20
CA PRO A 206 -19.23 12.39 15.94
C PRO A 206 -19.45 13.91 15.80
N LEU A 207 -18.44 14.65 15.31
CA LEU A 207 -18.57 16.08 14.99
C LEU A 207 -19.64 16.36 13.93
N PHE A 208 -19.97 15.37 13.09
CA PHE A 208 -20.96 15.54 12.03
C PHE A 208 -22.39 15.60 12.60
N GLY A 209 -22.62 15.15 13.83
CA GLY A 209 -23.91 15.25 14.51
C GLY A 209 -24.40 13.92 15.06
N LYS A 210 -25.30 13.99 16.05
CA LYS A 210 -25.93 12.80 16.63
C LYS A 210 -26.90 12.18 15.63
N GLY A 211 -26.80 10.87 15.43
CA GLY A 211 -27.69 10.11 14.53
C GLY A 211 -27.33 10.20 13.05
N VAL A 212 -26.21 10.85 12.69
CA VAL A 212 -25.67 10.78 11.34
C VAL A 212 -25.12 9.37 11.10
N THR A 213 -25.46 8.80 9.96
CA THR A 213 -25.09 7.43 9.57
C THR A 213 -24.49 7.42 8.17
N HIS A 214 -23.85 6.32 7.79
CA HIS A 214 -23.33 6.13 6.44
C HIS A 214 -24.39 6.30 5.35
N ASP A 215 -25.66 5.97 5.63
CA ASP A 215 -26.77 6.18 4.69
C ASP A 215 -27.04 7.67 4.40
N HIS A 216 -26.84 8.54 5.39
CA HIS A 216 -26.96 9.99 5.20
C HIS A 216 -25.85 10.50 4.28
N ILE A 217 -24.60 10.08 4.54
CA ILE A 217 -23.45 10.40 3.68
C ILE A 217 -23.67 9.87 2.26
N LYS A 218 -24.17 8.62 2.14
CA LYS A 218 -24.49 7.98 0.85
C LYS A 218 -25.50 8.81 0.07
N LYS A 219 -26.59 9.26 0.70
CA LYS A 219 -27.60 10.12 0.04
C LYS A 219 -26.99 11.40 -0.52
N LEU A 220 -26.09 12.05 0.23
CA LEU A 220 -25.39 13.25 -0.25
C LEU A 220 -24.46 12.92 -1.43
N VAL A 221 -23.67 11.85 -1.34
CA VAL A 221 -22.77 11.42 -2.42
C VAL A 221 -23.54 11.03 -3.68
N ASP A 222 -24.65 10.30 -3.54
CA ASP A 222 -25.53 9.95 -4.66
C ASP A 222 -26.10 11.21 -5.31
N LYS A 223 -26.55 12.18 -4.49
CA LYS A 223 -27.04 13.48 -4.96
C LYS A 223 -25.96 14.26 -5.71
N MET A 224 -24.73 14.30 -5.20
CA MET A 224 -23.59 14.93 -5.88
C MET A 224 -23.35 14.30 -7.26
N ALA A 225 -23.35 12.97 -7.36
CA ALA A 225 -23.13 12.28 -8.62
C ALA A 225 -24.27 12.51 -9.62
N LEU A 226 -25.52 12.43 -9.17
CA LEU A 226 -26.72 12.55 -10.02
C LEU A 226 -27.04 13.98 -10.43
N GLU A 227 -27.04 14.92 -9.48
CA GLU A 227 -27.51 16.29 -9.70
C GLU A 227 -26.39 17.29 -9.97
N TRP A 228 -25.18 17.02 -9.46
CA TRP A 228 -24.07 17.97 -9.55
C TRP A 228 -23.02 17.55 -10.58
N ARG A 229 -23.12 16.34 -11.12
CA ARG A 229 -22.09 15.72 -11.96
C ARG A 229 -20.72 15.81 -11.27
N ALA A 230 -20.70 15.44 -9.98
CA ALA A 230 -19.50 15.39 -9.17
C ALA A 230 -19.35 14.04 -8.45
N PHE A 231 -18.26 13.33 -8.72
CA PHE A 231 -17.90 12.12 -7.96
C PHE A 231 -17.32 12.46 -6.60
N SER A 232 -17.16 11.46 -5.74
CA SER A 232 -16.42 11.60 -4.49
C SER A 232 -15.41 10.49 -4.28
N ILE A 233 -14.34 10.83 -3.57
CA ILE A 233 -13.33 9.89 -3.07
C ILE A 233 -13.01 10.21 -1.62
N THR A 234 -12.47 9.24 -0.89
CA THR A 234 -11.98 9.42 0.47
C THR A 234 -10.61 8.79 0.63
N ASP A 235 -9.78 9.37 1.48
CA ASP A 235 -8.55 8.75 1.93
C ASP A 235 -8.83 7.44 2.68
N LEU A 236 -7.97 6.44 2.46
CA LEU A 236 -7.90 5.19 3.21
C LEU A 236 -6.56 5.13 3.93
N VAL A 237 -6.60 4.93 5.25
CA VAL A 237 -5.40 4.89 6.10
C VAL A 237 -5.17 3.46 6.56
N TYR A 238 -4.18 2.80 5.97
CA TYR A 238 -3.83 1.40 6.29
C TYR A 238 -2.54 1.24 7.08
N ASN A 239 -1.69 2.26 7.08
CA ASN A 239 -0.34 2.19 7.65
C ASN A 239 -0.30 2.47 9.15
N HIS A 240 -1.33 3.08 9.73
CA HIS A 240 -1.42 3.39 11.15
C HIS A 240 -2.86 3.57 11.62
N ALA A 241 -3.06 3.48 12.93
CA ALA A 241 -4.28 3.86 13.63
C ALA A 241 -3.93 4.82 14.78
N ALA A 242 -4.94 5.43 15.41
CA ALA A 242 -4.74 6.23 16.61
C ALA A 242 -4.19 5.41 17.77
N ASN A 243 -3.52 6.07 18.71
CA ASN A 243 -2.96 5.45 19.91
C ASN A 243 -4.03 4.89 20.88
N ASP A 244 -5.28 5.32 20.77
CA ASP A 244 -6.43 4.85 21.55
C ASP A 244 -7.36 3.91 20.75
N PHE A 245 -6.89 3.37 19.62
CA PHE A 245 -7.61 2.39 18.81
C PHE A 245 -8.00 1.18 19.68
N SER A 246 -9.30 0.96 19.83
CA SER A 246 -9.86 0.01 20.82
C SER A 246 -9.37 -1.42 20.63
N LEU A 247 -9.19 -1.84 19.38
CA LEU A 247 -8.73 -3.20 19.03
C LEU A 247 -7.27 -3.46 19.43
N ILE A 248 -6.44 -2.44 19.72
CA ILE A 248 -5.05 -2.66 20.16
C ILE A 248 -5.00 -3.40 21.50
N LEU A 249 -5.98 -3.17 22.39
CA LEU A 249 -6.03 -3.85 23.69
C LEU A 249 -6.35 -5.35 23.55
N GLU A 250 -7.19 -5.70 22.58
CA GLU A 250 -7.60 -7.09 22.32
C GLU A 250 -6.58 -7.81 21.42
N HIS A 251 -5.96 -7.09 20.50
CA HIS A 251 -5.03 -7.59 19.50
C HIS A 251 -3.71 -6.80 19.48
N PRO A 252 -2.90 -6.82 20.55
CA PRO A 252 -1.63 -6.07 20.59
C PRO A 252 -0.61 -6.57 19.56
N ASP A 253 -0.81 -7.78 19.03
CA ASP A 253 -0.03 -8.38 17.95
C ASP A 253 -0.22 -7.69 16.59
N CYS A 254 -1.27 -6.88 16.41
CA CYS A 254 -1.46 -6.05 15.22
C CYS A 254 -0.50 -4.84 15.15
N THR A 255 0.31 -4.62 16.19
CA THR A 255 1.30 -3.53 16.28
C THR A 255 2.71 -4.09 16.35
N TYR A 256 3.72 -3.25 16.13
CA TYR A 256 5.11 -3.62 16.44
C TYR A 256 5.36 -3.54 17.95
N ASN A 257 5.59 -4.68 18.59
CA ASN A 257 5.80 -4.78 20.04
C ASN A 257 7.06 -5.61 20.38
N LEU A 258 7.42 -5.68 21.66
CA LEU A 258 8.65 -6.36 22.10
C LEU A 258 8.62 -7.90 21.96
N VAL A 259 7.45 -8.47 21.66
CA VAL A 259 7.24 -9.91 21.44
C VAL A 259 7.39 -10.24 19.96
N ASN A 260 6.61 -9.60 19.08
CA ASN A 260 6.64 -9.87 17.64
C ASN A 260 7.80 -9.15 16.91
N SER A 261 8.34 -8.09 17.50
CA SER A 261 9.40 -7.25 16.92
C SER A 261 10.55 -7.06 17.92
N PRO A 262 11.22 -8.15 18.35
CA PRO A 262 12.23 -8.10 19.42
C PRO A 262 13.46 -7.24 19.08
N HIS A 263 13.71 -6.98 17.79
CA HIS A 263 14.76 -6.07 17.33
C HIS A 263 14.51 -4.61 17.78
N LEU A 264 13.28 -4.26 18.17
CA LEU A 264 12.94 -2.93 18.69
C LEU A 264 13.30 -2.74 20.17
N LYS A 265 13.69 -3.79 20.90
CA LYS A 265 14.05 -3.70 22.32
C LYS A 265 15.06 -2.58 22.62
N PRO A 266 16.18 -2.43 21.90
CA PRO A 266 17.13 -1.34 22.18
C PRO A 266 16.49 0.04 22.03
N GLY A 267 15.68 0.23 20.97
CA GLY A 267 14.97 1.48 20.72
C GLY A 267 13.94 1.80 21.81
N PHE A 268 13.15 0.81 22.21
CA PHE A 268 12.18 0.94 23.30
C PHE A 268 12.84 1.30 24.64
N PHE A 269 13.98 0.67 24.96
CA PHE A 269 14.74 1.00 26.18
C PHE A 269 15.26 2.43 26.14
N LEU A 270 15.84 2.86 25.01
CA LEU A 270 16.31 4.23 24.85
C LEU A 270 15.17 5.24 25.02
N ASP A 271 14.03 5.03 24.36
CA ASP A 271 12.86 5.89 24.47
C ASP A 271 12.34 5.98 25.91
N SER A 272 12.26 4.84 26.61
CA SER A 272 11.86 4.79 28.03
C SER A 272 12.82 5.58 28.94
N ILE A 273 14.13 5.52 28.68
CA ILE A 273 15.14 6.28 29.43
C ILE A 273 14.97 7.77 29.20
N LEU A 274 14.74 8.19 27.95
CA LEU A 274 14.55 9.60 27.59
C LEU A 274 13.22 10.16 28.13
N MET A 275 12.17 9.35 28.15
CA MET A 275 10.90 9.71 28.78
C MET A 275 11.08 9.91 30.28
N GLN A 276 11.74 8.99 30.98
CA GLN A 276 12.02 9.13 32.41
C GLN A 276 12.90 10.35 32.70
N PHE A 277 13.90 10.63 31.86
CA PHE A 277 14.71 11.84 31.93
C PHE A 277 13.84 13.11 31.83
N THR A 278 12.89 13.14 30.90
CA THR A 278 11.96 14.26 30.71
C THR A 278 11.09 14.47 31.96
N VAL A 279 10.57 13.39 32.56
CA VAL A 279 9.82 13.44 33.81
C VAL A 279 10.68 13.96 34.98
N ASP A 280 11.93 13.52 35.07
CA ASP A 280 12.86 13.97 36.11
C ASP A 280 13.23 15.46 35.96
N CYS A 281 13.40 15.94 34.72
CA CYS A 281 13.58 17.37 34.44
C CYS A 281 12.36 18.17 34.90
N PHE A 282 11.16 17.74 34.51
CA PHE A 282 9.91 18.41 34.83
C PHE A 282 9.68 18.52 36.35
N ASN A 283 9.95 17.44 37.09
CA ASN A 283 9.85 17.41 38.55
C ASN A 283 10.99 18.15 39.27
N GLY A 284 12.01 18.61 38.55
CA GLY A 284 13.16 19.31 39.12
C GLY A 284 14.17 18.41 39.82
N ASN A 285 14.10 17.09 39.61
CA ASN A 285 15.00 16.10 40.21
C ASN A 285 16.46 16.26 39.74
N LEU A 286 16.67 16.95 38.61
CA LEU A 286 17.97 17.16 37.97
C LEU A 286 18.56 18.56 38.22
N LYS A 287 17.87 19.42 38.99
CA LYS A 287 18.31 20.81 39.27
C LYS A 287 19.70 20.90 39.92
N HIS A 288 20.12 19.87 40.65
CA HIS A 288 21.38 19.86 41.41
C HIS A 288 22.27 18.67 41.08
N ARG A 289 21.96 17.89 40.04
CA ARG A 289 22.68 16.64 39.74
C ARG A 289 23.89 16.80 38.82
N HIS A 290 24.07 17.96 38.20
CA HIS A 290 25.17 18.28 37.29
C HIS A 290 25.62 19.73 37.48
N GLU A 291 26.84 20.07 37.10
CA GLU A 291 27.32 21.45 37.06
C GLU A 291 26.40 22.28 36.15
N GLY A 292 25.82 23.36 36.69
CA GLY A 292 24.80 24.17 36.04
C GLY A 292 23.35 23.69 36.21
N GLY A 293 23.12 22.41 36.53
CA GLY A 293 21.78 21.85 36.78
C GLY A 293 20.86 21.80 35.56
N ILE A 294 19.85 20.91 35.59
CA ILE A 294 18.81 20.86 34.56
C ILE A 294 17.46 21.22 35.20
N PRO A 295 17.00 22.47 35.05
CA PRO A 295 15.71 22.92 35.59
C PRO A 295 14.53 22.41 34.75
N SER A 296 13.32 22.60 35.28
CA SER A 296 12.08 22.30 34.55
C SER A 296 11.77 23.31 33.45
N LYS A 297 12.32 24.53 33.54
CA LYS A 297 12.23 25.57 32.51
C LYS A 297 13.58 25.66 31.80
N ILE A 298 13.63 25.12 30.59
CA ILE A 298 14.84 25.09 29.76
C ILE A 298 15.03 26.44 29.04
N GLU A 299 16.29 26.86 28.98
CA GLU A 299 16.78 28.03 28.23
C GLU A 299 17.94 27.56 27.37
N GLU A 300 18.36 28.35 26.38
CA GLU A 300 19.33 27.94 25.36
C GLU A 300 20.63 27.38 25.93
N TYR A 301 21.19 28.00 26.97
CA TYR A 301 22.44 27.55 27.60
C TYR A 301 22.31 26.19 28.32
N HIS A 302 21.10 25.74 28.65
CA HIS A 302 20.87 24.43 29.26
C HIS A 302 20.99 23.29 28.24
N ILE A 303 20.97 23.57 26.92
CA ILE A 303 21.02 22.54 25.88
C ILE A 303 22.35 21.77 25.95
N GLU A 304 23.47 22.48 26.11
CA GLU A 304 24.79 21.86 26.23
C GLU A 304 24.90 21.03 27.52
N ILE A 305 24.33 21.53 28.63
CA ILE A 305 24.28 20.81 29.92
C ILE A 305 23.46 19.52 29.77
N ILE A 306 22.32 19.58 29.10
CA ILE A 306 21.46 18.41 28.83
C ILE A 306 22.21 17.40 27.95
N HIS A 307 22.83 17.86 26.86
CA HIS A 307 23.60 17.01 25.96
C HIS A 307 24.71 16.26 26.71
N ASP A 308 25.50 16.98 27.52
CA ASP A 308 26.58 16.41 28.29
C ASP A 308 26.08 15.42 29.34
N TYR A 309 25.03 15.77 30.09
CA TYR A 309 24.42 14.86 31.06
C TYR A 309 23.88 13.59 30.39
N LEU A 310 23.20 13.70 29.25
CA LEU A 310 22.67 12.53 28.54
C LEU A 310 23.79 11.59 28.09
N LEU A 311 24.82 12.11 27.43
CA LEU A 311 25.88 11.30 26.82
C LEU A 311 26.93 10.81 27.82
N LYS A 312 27.31 11.62 28.82
CA LYS A 312 28.39 11.31 29.76
C LYS A 312 27.90 10.64 31.03
N ASP A 313 26.70 11.00 31.51
CA ASP A 313 26.18 10.51 32.78
C ASP A 313 25.05 9.51 32.63
N LEU A 314 23.98 9.83 31.90
CA LEU A 314 22.75 9.04 31.90
C LEU A 314 22.86 7.77 31.07
N LEU A 315 23.08 7.90 29.76
CA LEU A 315 23.07 6.77 28.81
C LEU A 315 24.14 5.71 29.12
N PRO A 316 25.38 6.06 29.53
CA PRO A 316 26.40 5.06 29.86
C PRO A 316 26.00 4.09 30.99
N ARG A 317 25.14 4.52 31.93
CA ARG A 317 24.66 3.66 33.05
C ARG A 317 23.87 2.45 32.56
N TYR A 318 23.18 2.59 31.43
CA TYR A 318 22.32 1.54 30.86
C TYR A 318 23.06 0.60 29.91
N LYS A 319 24.32 0.90 29.59
CA LYS A 319 25.20 0.06 28.75
C LYS A 319 24.53 -0.44 27.45
N LEU A 320 23.84 0.45 26.74
CA LEU A 320 23.05 0.09 25.54
C LEU A 320 23.87 -0.61 24.44
N HIS A 321 25.18 -0.42 24.39
CA HIS A 321 26.07 -1.13 23.47
C HIS A 321 26.08 -2.66 23.71
N GLU A 322 25.77 -3.13 24.93
CA GLU A 322 25.71 -4.56 25.25
C GLU A 322 24.62 -5.30 24.45
N PHE A 323 23.61 -4.60 23.90
CA PHE A 323 22.65 -5.19 22.96
C PHE A 323 23.28 -5.68 21.65
N TYR A 324 24.46 -5.16 21.30
CA TYR A 324 25.19 -5.47 20.07
C TYR A 324 26.46 -6.28 20.32
N MET A 325 26.73 -6.67 21.56
CA MET A 325 27.97 -7.31 21.97
C MET A 325 27.74 -8.66 22.61
N ILE A 326 28.76 -9.52 22.53
CA ILE A 326 28.78 -10.81 23.23
C ILE A 326 29.45 -10.61 24.58
N ASN A 327 28.84 -11.10 25.66
CA ASN A 327 29.49 -11.19 26.95
C ASN A 327 30.53 -12.33 26.94
N VAL A 328 31.78 -11.97 26.64
CA VAL A 328 32.89 -12.93 26.48
C VAL A 328 33.11 -13.76 27.73
N GLU A 329 33.13 -13.14 28.92
CA GLU A 329 33.38 -13.84 30.18
C GLU A 329 32.30 -14.90 30.47
N LYS A 330 31.04 -14.54 30.28
CA LYS A 330 29.91 -15.46 30.44
C LYS A 330 29.99 -16.62 29.46
N VAL A 331 30.20 -16.34 28.17
CA VAL A 331 30.27 -17.37 27.12
C VAL A 331 31.44 -18.33 27.35
N VAL A 332 32.62 -17.80 27.67
CA VAL A 332 33.80 -18.64 27.99
C VAL A 332 33.56 -19.47 29.26
N GLY A 333 32.92 -18.89 30.27
CA GLY A 333 32.54 -19.60 31.49
C GLY A 333 31.57 -20.76 31.25
N GLU A 334 30.54 -20.54 30.43
CA GLU A 334 29.58 -21.56 30.01
C GLU A 334 30.25 -22.66 29.19
N PHE A 335 31.12 -22.28 28.25
CA PHE A 335 31.90 -23.22 27.44
C PHE A 335 32.78 -24.14 28.31
N ARG A 336 33.50 -23.58 29.29
CA ARG A 336 34.30 -24.38 30.25
C ARG A 336 33.45 -25.38 31.02
N LYS A 337 32.27 -24.98 31.50
CA LYS A 337 31.34 -25.87 32.22
C LYS A 337 30.86 -27.02 31.33
N LEU A 338 30.56 -26.75 30.07
CA LEU A 338 30.12 -27.78 29.12
C LEU A 338 31.22 -28.81 28.86
N ILE A 339 32.47 -28.40 28.66
CA ILE A 339 33.61 -29.31 28.50
C ILE A 339 33.77 -30.22 29.71
N LEU A 340 33.73 -29.65 30.92
CA LEU A 340 33.94 -30.41 32.15
C LEU A 340 32.79 -31.38 32.47
N ASN A 341 31.58 -31.09 32.01
CA ASN A 341 30.39 -31.90 32.27
C ASN A 341 30.03 -32.86 31.11
N THR A 342 30.74 -32.80 29.98
CA THR A 342 30.51 -33.72 28.84
C THR A 342 31.33 -35.00 29.06
N PRO A 343 30.71 -36.19 29.21
CA PRO A 343 31.44 -37.44 29.35
C PRO A 343 32.21 -37.76 28.06
N LEU A 344 33.46 -38.18 28.20
CA LEU A 344 34.35 -38.61 27.10
C LEU A 344 33.73 -39.67 26.17
N SER A 345 32.73 -40.43 26.62
CA SER A 345 32.01 -41.44 25.84
C SER A 345 31.07 -40.89 24.76
N THR A 346 30.88 -39.57 24.67
CA THR A 346 30.05 -38.93 23.62
C THR A 346 30.87 -38.27 22.51
N LEU A 347 32.21 -38.28 22.61
CA LEU A 347 33.12 -37.71 21.63
C LEU A 347 33.72 -38.76 20.67
N SER A 348 33.38 -40.04 20.83
CA SER A 348 33.92 -41.13 19.99
C SER A 348 33.11 -41.47 18.74
N ASP A 349 31.93 -40.87 18.53
CA ASP A 349 31.04 -41.19 17.39
C ASP A 349 30.74 -39.98 16.47
N ARG A 350 31.75 -39.14 16.19
CA ARG A 350 31.70 -38.20 15.06
C ARG A 350 32.99 -38.16 14.27
#